data_AF-A0A0P9S4D0-F1
#
_entry.id   AF-A0A0P9S4D0-F1
#
_cell.length_a   1.000
_cell.length_b   1.000
_cell.length_c   1.000
_cell.angle_alpha   90.00
_cell.angle_beta   90.00
_cell.angle_gamma   90.00
#
_symmetry.space_group_name_H-M   'P 1'
#
loop_
_entity.id
_entity.type
_entity.pdbx_description
1 polymer ?
#
loop_
_entity_poly.entity_id
_entity_poly.type
_entity_poly.pdbx_seq_one_letter_code
_entity_poly.pdbx_strand_id
1 'polypeptide(L)'
;MIVVDSLNGYMAAMPQEQQLILQMHELLSYLSQLGVVTFLINPQHGLVGSMSTNLNISYVADSVILIRFFEAQGRLRKAISVLKHRTGAHEDAIRELRIDSRGIRVGAPLVDFRGVLTGTPEYFGANLPLMEERKRGD
;
A
#
# COMPACT_ATOMS: atom_id res chain seq x y z
N MET A 1 6.46 -5.19 18.16
CA MET A 1 6.12 -4.61 16.84
C MET A 1 6.94 -3.35 16.66
N ILE A 2 7.53 -3.15 15.50
CA ILE A 2 8.30 -1.96 15.14
C ILE A 2 7.69 -1.33 13.88
N VAL A 3 7.70 0.00 13.79
CA VAL A 3 7.26 0.73 12.60
C VAL A 3 8.35 1.72 12.22
N VAL A 4 8.79 1.67 10.97
CA VAL A 4 9.73 2.63 10.38
C VAL A 4 8.95 3.51 9.41
N ASP A 5 8.70 4.76 9.82
CA ASP A 5 8.02 5.76 9.00
C ASP A 5 8.94 6.99 8.82
N SER A 6 9.53 7.25 7.65
CA SER A 6 9.45 6.49 6.39
C SER A 6 10.79 5.93 5.95
N LEU A 7 10.75 4.92 5.09
CA LEU A 7 11.90 4.36 4.40
C LEU A 7 12.72 5.44 3.68
N ASN A 8 12.03 6.38 3.02
CA ASN A 8 12.64 7.52 2.35
C ASN A 8 13.39 8.42 3.33
N GLY A 9 12.80 8.71 4.50
CA GLY A 9 13.45 9.47 5.56
C GLY A 9 14.68 8.76 6.11
N TYR A 10 14.60 7.45 6.31
CA TYR A 10 15.74 6.64 6.79
C TYR A 10 16.92 6.70 5.81
N MET A 11 16.68 6.54 4.51
CA MET A 11 17.75 6.63 3.52
C MET A 11 18.30 8.04 3.36
N ALA A 12 17.45 9.07 3.44
CA ALA A 12 17.88 10.46 3.37
C ALA A 12 18.79 10.86 4.54
N ALA A 13 18.65 10.22 5.70
CA ALA A 13 19.51 10.44 6.85
C ALA A 13 20.90 9.79 6.72
N MET A 14 21.07 8.81 5.80
CA MET A 14 22.32 8.07 5.59
C MET A 14 22.73 8.04 4.10
N PRO A 15 22.92 9.20 3.44
CA PRO A 15 23.11 9.25 1.99
C PRO A 15 24.47 8.70 1.52
N GLN A 16 25.46 8.54 2.41
CA GLN A 16 26.77 7.98 2.09
C GLN A 16 26.82 6.44 2.18
N GLU A 17 25.79 5.79 2.73
CA GLU A 17 25.75 4.34 2.90
C GLU A 17 25.44 3.64 1.57
N GLN A 18 26.45 3.03 0.96
CA GLN A 18 26.33 2.39 -0.36
C GLN A 18 25.49 1.11 -0.34
N GLN A 19 25.29 0.49 0.83
CA GLN A 19 24.62 -0.81 0.99
C GLN A 19 23.44 -0.78 1.96
N LEU A 20 22.83 0.40 2.16
CA LEU A 20 21.78 0.60 3.16
C LEU A 20 20.57 -0.35 2.98
N ILE A 21 20.24 -0.71 1.74
CA ILE A 21 19.16 -1.66 1.42
C ILE A 21 19.50 -3.07 1.95
N LEU A 22 20.75 -3.50 1.82
CA LEU A 22 21.21 -4.81 2.29
C LEU A 22 21.20 -4.86 3.82
N GLN A 23 21.80 -3.85 4.47
CA GLN A 23 21.81 -3.73 5.94
C GLN A 23 20.39 -3.74 6.51
N MET A 24 19.46 -3.06 5.83
CA MET A 24 18.06 -3.05 6.23
C MET A 24 17.40 -4.42 6.08
N HIS A 25 17.68 -5.14 5.00
CA HIS A 25 17.20 -6.52 4.86
C HIS A 25 17.74 -7.43 5.98
N GLU A 26 19.01 -7.28 6.37
CA GLU A 26 19.61 -7.99 7.50
C GLU A 26 18.93 -7.65 8.82
N LEU A 27 18.69 -6.36 9.09
CA LEU A 27 17.96 -5.91 10.26
C LEU A 27 16.55 -6.51 10.32
N LEU A 28 15.81 -6.49 9.22
CA LEU A 28 14.47 -7.08 9.16
C LEU A 28 14.50 -8.60 9.35
N SER A 29 15.50 -9.28 8.78
CA SER A 29 15.69 -10.71 8.97
C SER A 29 15.97 -11.04 10.44
N TYR A 30 16.81 -10.25 11.10
CA TYR A 30 17.09 -10.37 12.52
C TYR A 30 15.84 -10.15 13.39
N LEU A 31 15.08 -9.08 13.12
CA LEU A 31 13.82 -8.79 13.82
C LEU A 31 12.78 -9.90 13.62
N SER A 32 12.69 -10.43 12.40
CA SER A 32 11.80 -11.56 12.07
C SER A 32 12.18 -12.82 12.86
N GLN A 33 13.47 -13.15 12.98
CA GLN A 33 13.95 -14.26 13.80
C GLN A 33 13.64 -14.10 15.29
N LEU A 34 13.58 -12.86 15.78
CA LEU A 34 13.15 -12.54 17.14
C LEU A 34 11.61 -12.52 17.31
N GLY A 35 10.84 -12.81 16.25
CA GLY A 35 9.39 -12.78 16.27
C GLY A 35 8.80 -11.36 16.29
N VAL A 36 9.56 -10.35 15.88
CA VAL A 36 9.12 -8.95 15.87
C VAL A 36 8.49 -8.60 14.52
N VAL A 37 7.17 -8.36 14.54
CA VAL A 37 6.45 -7.78 13.39
C VAL A 37 6.99 -6.38 13.11
N THR A 38 7.45 -6.15 11.88
CA THR A 38 8.04 -4.88 11.45
C THR A 38 7.30 -4.32 10.24
N PHE A 39 6.84 -3.07 10.33
CA PHE A 39 6.24 -2.33 9.23
C PHE A 39 7.22 -1.29 8.68
N LEU A 40 7.38 -1.27 7.36
CA LEU A 40 8.10 -0.22 6.65
C LEU A 40 7.10 0.63 5.87
N ILE A 41 7.07 1.94 6.12
CA ILE A 41 6.25 2.88 5.35
C ILE A 41 7.12 3.48 4.25
N ASN A 42 6.74 3.21 3.00
CA ASN A 42 7.43 3.77 1.83
C ASN A 42 6.45 4.59 0.98
N PRO A 43 6.41 5.93 1.14
CA PRO A 43 5.69 6.81 0.24
C PRO A 43 6.25 6.69 -1.17
N GLN A 44 5.38 6.45 -2.15
CA GLN A 44 5.77 6.43 -3.56
C GLN A 44 5.55 7.80 -4.18
N HIS A 45 6.56 8.27 -4.93
CA HIS A 45 6.46 9.48 -5.71
C HIS A 45 5.65 9.20 -7.00
N GLY A 46 4.81 10.16 -7.41
CA GLY A 46 3.85 9.99 -8.50
C GLY A 46 2.43 9.81 -7.98
N LEU A 47 1.78 10.92 -7.63
CA LEU A 47 0.41 10.94 -7.09
C LEU A 47 -0.63 10.44 -8.12
N VAL A 48 -0.33 10.61 -9.42
CA VAL A 48 -1.15 10.20 -10.58
C VAL A 48 -0.20 9.81 -11.72
N GLY A 49 -0.36 8.63 -12.33
CA GLY A 49 0.43 8.18 -13.48
C GLY A 49 1.39 7.00 -13.23
N SER A 50 2.36 6.83 -14.14
CA SER A 50 3.31 5.72 -14.11
C SER A 50 4.21 5.77 -12.88
N MET A 51 4.20 4.68 -12.11
CA MET A 51 5.05 4.52 -10.94
C MET A 51 6.45 4.10 -11.38
N SER A 52 7.44 4.95 -11.11
CA SER A 52 8.83 4.52 -11.00
C SER A 52 9.13 4.25 -9.53
N THR A 53 9.13 2.97 -9.14
CA THR A 53 9.73 2.59 -7.86
C THR A 53 11.25 2.58 -8.05
N ASN A 54 11.94 3.63 -7.61
CA ASN A 54 13.41 3.68 -7.64
C ASN A 54 14.07 2.64 -6.72
N LEU A 55 13.29 1.97 -5.87
CA LEU A 55 13.75 0.94 -4.96
C LEU A 55 13.07 -0.38 -5.28
N ASN A 56 13.87 -1.44 -5.45
CA ASN A 56 13.40 -2.81 -5.44
C ASN A 56 12.99 -3.22 -4.01
N ILE A 57 11.93 -2.60 -3.47
CA ILE A 57 11.34 -2.90 -2.15
C ILE A 57 10.94 -4.38 -2.07
N SER A 58 10.66 -5.00 -3.21
CA SER A 58 10.47 -6.44 -3.38
C SER A 58 11.58 -7.30 -2.77
N TYR A 59 12.81 -6.77 -2.67
CA TYR A 59 13.93 -7.48 -2.05
C TYR A 59 13.86 -7.42 -0.51
N VAL A 60 13.45 -6.29 0.05
CA VAL A 60 13.55 -5.99 1.49
C VAL A 60 12.43 -6.61 2.32
N ALA A 61 11.23 -6.77 1.73
CA ALA A 61 10.05 -7.21 2.47
C ALA A 61 9.56 -8.62 2.08
N ASP A 62 9.07 -9.35 3.10
CA ASP A 62 8.38 -10.63 2.93
C ASP A 62 6.95 -10.45 2.40
N SER A 63 6.31 -9.34 2.77
CA SER A 63 4.96 -8.97 2.35
C SER A 63 4.92 -7.52 1.88
N VAL A 64 4.20 -7.26 0.79
CA VAL A 64 4.07 -5.92 0.22
C VAL A 64 2.59 -5.58 0.11
N ILE A 65 2.15 -4.58 0.86
CA ILE A 65 0.81 -4.00 0.77
C ILE A 65 0.94 -2.68 0.01
N LEU A 66 0.13 -2.53 -1.04
CA LEU A 66 0.05 -1.30 -1.82
C LEU A 66 -1.25 -0.58 -1.47
N ILE A 67 -1.14 0.70 -1.14
CA ILE A 67 -2.26 1.62 -1.06
C ILE A 67 -2.12 2.61 -2.20
N ARG A 68 -3.16 2.74 -3.03
CA ARG A 68 -3.14 3.62 -4.21
C ARG A 68 -4.36 4.51 -4.27
N PHE A 69 -4.17 5.73 -4.72
CA PHE A 69 -5.27 6.62 -5.06
C PHE A 69 -5.83 6.32 -6.44
N PHE A 70 -7.14 6.49 -6.59
CA PHE A 70 -7.80 6.46 -7.90
C PHE A 70 -8.97 7.44 -7.90
N GLU A 71 -9.28 8.01 -9.06
CA GLU A 71 -10.43 8.90 -9.22
C GLU A 71 -11.66 8.08 -9.66
N ALA A 72 -12.80 8.30 -9.02
CA ALA A 72 -14.07 7.83 -9.54
C ALA A 72 -15.18 8.82 -9.19
N GLN A 73 -16.00 9.18 -10.18
CA GLN A 73 -17.14 10.10 -10.01
C GLN A 73 -16.71 11.44 -9.36
N GLY A 74 -15.57 12.00 -9.79
CA GLY A 74 -15.02 13.26 -9.26
C GLY A 74 -14.54 13.20 -7.81
N ARG A 75 -14.31 11.98 -7.26
CA ARG A 75 -13.82 11.78 -5.90
C ARG A 75 -12.50 11.03 -5.91
N LEU A 76 -11.56 11.52 -5.11
CA LEU A 76 -10.31 10.82 -4.80
C LEU A 76 -10.60 9.68 -3.80
N ARG A 77 -10.42 8.44 -4.25
CA ARG A 77 -10.64 7.23 -3.47
C ARG A 77 -9.32 6.48 -3.28
N LYS A 78 -9.29 5.52 -2.35
CA LYS A 78 -8.11 4.69 -2.07
C LYS A 78 -8.44 3.23 -2.34
N ALA A 79 -7.50 2.51 -2.92
CA ALA A 79 -7.51 1.07 -3.08
C ALA A 79 -6.41 0.46 -2.22
N ILE A 80 -6.65 -0.75 -1.72
CA ILE A 80 -5.66 -1.57 -1.01
C ILE A 80 -5.54 -2.93 -1.71
N SER A 81 -4.31 -3.40 -1.87
CA SER A 81 -4.01 -4.72 -2.45
C SER A 81 -2.73 -5.28 -1.83
N VAL A 82 -2.64 -6.61 -1.75
CA VAL A 82 -1.39 -7.29 -1.43
C VAL A 82 -0.70 -7.63 -2.75
N LEU A 83 0.53 -7.14 -2.96
CA LEU A 83 1.31 -7.40 -4.18
C LEU A 83 2.19 -8.65 -4.06
N LYS A 84 2.54 -9.01 -2.83
CA LYS A 84 3.46 -10.10 -2.53
C LYS A 84 3.25 -10.60 -1.11
N HIS A 85 3.34 -11.91 -0.93
CA HIS A 85 3.43 -12.59 0.34
C HIS A 85 4.32 -13.84 0.17
N ARG A 86 5.47 -13.92 0.84
CA ARG A 86 6.43 -15.02 0.66
C ARG A 86 6.01 -16.34 1.29
N THR A 87 5.17 -16.30 2.34
CA THR A 87 4.87 -17.45 3.19
C THR A 87 3.50 -18.08 2.89
N GLY A 88 2.90 -17.80 1.73
CA GLY A 88 1.66 -18.45 1.30
C GLY A 88 0.83 -17.61 0.34
N ALA A 89 -0.36 -18.10 0.01
CA ALA A 89 -1.33 -17.34 -0.78
C ALA A 89 -1.73 -16.04 -0.08
N HIS A 90 -1.98 -15.01 -0.88
CA HIS A 90 -2.64 -13.78 -0.47
C HIS A 90 -3.83 -13.54 -1.38
N GLU A 91 -4.76 -12.70 -0.92
CA GLU A 91 -5.89 -12.28 -1.75
C GLU A 91 -5.39 -11.51 -2.98
N ASP A 92 -5.90 -11.86 -4.15
CA ASP A 92 -5.58 -11.26 -5.46
C ASP A 92 -6.52 -10.09 -5.82
N ALA A 93 -7.56 -9.85 -5.01
CA ALA A 93 -8.50 -8.76 -5.19
C ALA A 93 -7.91 -7.40 -4.76
N ILE A 94 -8.27 -6.37 -5.52
CA ILE A 94 -8.07 -4.96 -5.15
C ILE A 94 -9.36 -4.48 -4.48
N ARG A 95 -9.26 -3.97 -3.25
CA ARG A 95 -10.43 -3.54 -2.46
C ARG A 95 -10.42 -2.04 -2.22
N GLU A 96 -11.60 -1.43 -2.10
CA GLU A 96 -11.69 -0.03 -1.67
C GLU A 96 -11.25 0.11 -0.21
N LEU A 97 -10.44 1.13 0.08
CA LEU A 97 -9.98 1.47 1.42
C LEU A 97 -10.58 2.82 1.81
N ARG A 98 -11.17 2.89 3.01
CA ARG A 98 -11.56 4.17 3.62
C ARG A 98 -10.98 4.30 5.01
N ILE A 99 -10.67 5.55 5.36
CA ILE A 99 -10.26 5.96 6.69
C ILE A 99 -11.26 7.03 7.09
N ASP A 100 -12.07 6.73 8.10
CA ASP A 100 -13.10 7.62 8.62
C ASP A 100 -12.91 7.85 10.13
N SER A 101 -13.82 8.58 10.76
CA SER A 101 -13.75 8.90 12.20
C SER A 101 -13.73 7.66 13.11
N ARG A 102 -14.10 6.48 12.60
CA ARG A 102 -14.05 5.20 13.30
C ARG A 102 -12.88 4.32 12.86
N GLY A 103 -11.91 4.88 12.15
CA GLY A 103 -10.68 4.19 11.74
C GLY A 103 -10.73 3.62 10.32
N ILE A 104 -9.98 2.55 10.10
CA ILE A 104 -9.77 1.94 8.78
C ILE A 104 -10.92 0.97 8.46
N ARG A 105 -11.44 1.03 7.23
CA ARG A 105 -12.41 0.09 6.71
C ARG A 105 -11.99 -0.38 5.32
N VAL A 106 -12.00 -1.68 5.12
CA VAL A 106 -11.75 -2.33 3.82
C VAL A 106 -13.11 -2.77 3.24
N GLY A 107 -13.40 -2.33 2.03
CA GLY A 107 -14.66 -2.55 1.33
C GLY A 107 -14.68 -3.81 0.45
N ALA A 108 -15.63 -3.81 -0.48
CA ALA A 108 -15.74 -4.85 -1.50
C ALA A 108 -14.59 -4.78 -2.51
N PRO A 109 -14.30 -5.90 -3.21
CA PRO A 109 -13.45 -5.89 -4.39
C PRO A 109 -13.95 -4.93 -5.47
N LEU A 110 -13.04 -4.20 -6.10
CA LEU A 110 -13.31 -3.23 -7.17
C LEU A 110 -13.50 -3.94 -8.53
N VAL A 111 -14.38 -4.93 -8.61
CA VAL A 111 -14.58 -5.78 -9.81
C VAL A 111 -15.06 -5.01 -11.04
N ASP A 112 -15.75 -3.90 -10.83
CA ASP A 112 -16.27 -3.03 -11.88
C ASP A 112 -15.24 -2.05 -12.44
N PHE A 113 -14.00 -2.10 -11.95
CA PHE A 113 -12.92 -1.23 -12.41
C PHE A 113 -11.84 -1.99 -13.15
N ARG A 114 -11.29 -1.36 -14.19
CA ARG A 114 -10.02 -1.72 -14.81
C ARG A 114 -9.01 -0.60 -14.61
N GLY A 115 -7.73 -0.92 -14.46
CA GLY A 115 -6.68 0.12 -14.38
C GLY A 115 -6.60 0.84 -13.03
N VAL A 116 -7.14 0.27 -11.95
CA VAL A 116 -7.00 0.88 -10.60
C VAL A 116 -5.52 1.10 -10.24
N LEU A 117 -4.67 0.11 -10.54
CA LEU A 117 -3.23 0.21 -10.29
C LEU A 117 -2.47 1.10 -11.27
N THR A 118 -3.05 1.47 -12.41
CA THR A 118 -2.43 2.43 -13.35
C THR A 118 -2.73 3.87 -12.93
N GLY A 119 -3.75 4.10 -12.11
CA GLY A 119 -4.17 5.44 -11.65
C GLY A 119 -5.11 6.16 -12.61
N THR A 120 -5.45 5.54 -13.74
CA THR A 120 -6.46 6.00 -14.70
C THR A 120 -7.54 4.92 -14.82
N PRO A 121 -8.39 4.76 -13.79
CA PRO A 121 -9.34 3.67 -13.74
C PRO A 121 -10.48 3.90 -14.75
N GLU A 122 -10.90 2.83 -15.41
CA GLU A 122 -12.12 2.78 -16.22
C GLU A 122 -13.20 2.02 -15.43
N TYR A 123 -14.37 2.63 -15.27
CA TYR A 123 -15.50 2.04 -14.55
C TYR A 123 -16.53 1.47 -15.51
N PHE A 124 -16.97 0.24 -15.28
CA PHE A 124 -17.93 -0.50 -16.12
C PHE A 124 -19.19 -0.93 -15.36
N GLY A 125 -19.29 -0.62 -14.07
CA GLY A 125 -20.40 -1.05 -13.21
C GLY A 125 -21.66 -0.20 -13.38
N ALA A 126 -22.73 -0.62 -12.70
CA ALA A 126 -23.95 0.16 -12.60
C ALA A 126 -23.69 1.48 -11.84
N ASN A 127 -24.58 2.47 -11.95
CA ASN A 127 -24.49 3.72 -11.15
C ASN A 127 -24.83 3.49 -9.66
N LEU A 128 -24.17 2.53 -9.02
CA LEU A 128 -24.25 2.31 -7.59
C LEU A 128 -23.15 3.14 -6.91
N PRO A 129 -23.43 3.71 -5.73
CA PRO A 129 -22.41 4.40 -4.97
C PRO A 129 -21.37 3.39 -4.52
N LEU A 130 -20.11 3.70 -4.83
CA LEU A 130 -18.95 3.07 -4.18
C LEU A 130 -19.00 3.32 -2.68
N MET A 131 -18.14 2.67 -1.90
CA MET A 131 -18.17 2.72 -0.43
C MET A 131 -18.34 4.17 0.06
N GLU A 132 -19.43 4.48 0.75
CA GLU A 132 -19.71 5.84 1.23
C GLU A 132 -19.28 6.02 2.69
N GLU A 133 -19.28 7.27 3.17
CA GLU A 133 -19.06 7.53 4.60
C GLU A 133 -20.14 6.87 5.45
N ARG A 134 -19.72 6.41 6.63
CA ARG A 134 -20.66 5.98 7.65
C ARG A 134 -21.51 7.18 8.07
N LYS A 135 -22.83 7.01 8.15
CA LYS A 135 -23.69 8.00 8.78
C LYS A 135 -23.27 8.13 10.25
N ARG A 136 -23.22 9.36 10.76
CA ARG A 136 -23.05 9.60 12.20
C ARG A 136 -24.26 8.98 12.91
N GLY A 137 -24.08 7.86 13.60
CA GLY A 137 -25.14 7.23 14.40
C GLY A 137 -25.18 5.69 14.40
N ASP A 138 -24.46 5.02 13.50
CA ASP A 138 -24.37 3.54 13.46
C ASP A 138 -23.21 2.98 14.28
#